data_AF-A0A957A9J9-F1
#
_entry.id   AF-A0A957A9J9-F1
#
_cell.length_a   1.000
_cell.length_b   1.000
_cell.length_c   1.000
_cell.angle_alpha   90.00
_cell.angle_beta   90.00
_cell.angle_gamma   90.00
#
_symmetry.space_group_name_H-M   'P 1'
#
loop_
_entity.id
_entity.type
_entity.pdbx_description
1 polymer ?
#
loop_
_entity_poly.entity_id
_entity_poly.type
_entity_poly.pdbx_seq_one_letter_code
_entity_poly.pdbx_strand_id
1 'polypeptide(L)'
;MATLSKPIVATRNRRNPFISTTLRRLLAAETFNDLFNESPLEEKLWAAMKGLAGMEPAVERQYGWPESRQRYWLDFAIFCTGKNIDVETDGDAYHLAEKAVKADKKRDNFMVASGWSVARYTTDELRDVDRCMDQIAQTISQNGGLAHSGSVPRVVPRHPKNSQGRLL
;
A
#
# COMPACT_ATOMS: atom_id res chain seq x y z
N MET A 1 -4.20 10.63 -33.89
CA MET A 1 -4.43 10.56 -32.43
C MET A 1 -3.11 10.87 -31.74
N ALA A 2 -3.10 11.75 -30.74
CA ALA A 2 -1.90 12.01 -29.94
C ALA A 2 -1.72 10.90 -28.89
N THR A 3 -0.51 10.40 -28.73
CA THR A 3 -0.15 9.36 -27.75
C THR A 3 0.97 9.86 -26.85
N LEU A 4 1.07 9.33 -25.63
CA LEU A 4 2.25 9.57 -24.79
C LEU A 4 3.50 9.02 -25.48
N SER A 5 4.62 9.74 -25.41
CA SER A 5 5.90 9.30 -25.99
C SER A 5 6.45 8.05 -25.29
N LYS A 6 6.11 7.87 -24.01
CA LYS A 6 6.35 6.65 -23.23
C LYS A 6 5.02 6.20 -22.62
N PRO A 7 4.59 4.95 -22.82
CA PRO A 7 3.39 4.43 -22.18
C PRO A 7 3.62 4.27 -20.68
N ILE A 8 2.60 4.60 -19.88
CA ILE A 8 2.61 4.36 -18.44
C ILE A 8 2.07 2.95 -18.21
N VAL A 9 2.95 2.04 -17.78
CA VAL A 9 2.62 0.62 -17.64
C VAL A 9 2.37 0.29 -16.17
N ALA A 10 1.25 -0.37 -15.88
CA ALA A 10 1.03 -1.00 -14.59
C ALA A 10 1.81 -2.32 -14.54
N THR A 11 2.82 -2.39 -13.66
CA THR A 11 3.70 -3.58 -13.53
C THR A 11 3.03 -4.73 -12.78
N ARG A 12 1.95 -4.45 -12.04
CA ARG A 12 1.12 -5.46 -11.35
C ARG A 12 -0.34 -5.29 -11.75
N ASN A 13 -1.07 -6.40 -11.70
CA ASN A 13 -2.51 -6.37 -11.97
C ASN A 13 -3.23 -5.64 -10.83
N ARG A 14 -3.99 -4.60 -11.17
CA ARG A 14 -4.70 -3.77 -10.20
C ARG A 14 -6.19 -3.81 -10.47
N ARG A 15 -6.97 -3.85 -9.39
CA ARG A 15 -8.44 -3.84 -9.45
C ARG A 15 -9.03 -2.44 -9.62
N ASN A 16 -8.22 -1.39 -9.65
CA ASN A 16 -8.72 -0.02 -9.75
C ASN A 16 -8.86 0.41 -11.23
N PRO A 17 -10.09 0.56 -11.77
CA PRO A 17 -10.27 0.96 -13.16
C PRO A 17 -10.10 2.47 -13.40
N PHE A 18 -10.08 3.31 -12.36
CA PHE A 18 -10.02 4.77 -12.50
C PHE A 18 -9.10 5.41 -11.46
N ILE A 19 -8.29 6.38 -11.89
CA ILE A 19 -7.38 7.14 -11.03
C ILE A 19 -7.75 8.62 -11.12
N SER A 20 -7.87 9.26 -9.97
CA SER A 20 -7.95 10.72 -9.82
C SER A 20 -6.57 11.31 -10.15
N THR A 21 -6.42 11.92 -11.33
CA THR A 21 -5.16 12.55 -11.73
C THR A 21 -5.37 13.84 -12.50
N THR A 22 -4.32 14.66 -12.60
CA THR A 22 -4.33 15.88 -13.41
C THR A 22 -3.62 15.64 -14.74
N LEU A 23 -3.92 16.45 -15.75
CA LEU A 23 -3.21 16.38 -17.03
C LEU A 23 -1.69 16.56 -16.84
N ARG A 24 -1.28 17.47 -15.96
CA ARG A 24 0.14 17.69 -15.64
C ARG A 24 0.80 16.43 -15.06
N ARG A 25 0.14 15.76 -14.11
CA ARG A 25 0.63 14.49 -13.55
C ARG A 25 0.69 13.39 -14.60
N LEU A 26 -0.37 13.22 -15.38
CA LEU A 26 -0.42 12.23 -16.46
C LEU A 26 0.74 12.40 -17.45
N LEU A 27 1.05 13.64 -17.84
CA LEU A 27 2.14 13.91 -18.78
C LEU A 27 3.54 13.80 -18.17
N ALA A 28 3.66 13.93 -16.85
CA ALA A 28 4.94 13.87 -16.12
C ALA A 28 5.21 12.50 -15.46
N ALA A 29 4.20 11.62 -15.39
CA ALA A 29 4.31 10.33 -14.74
C ALA A 29 5.28 9.41 -15.48
N GLU A 30 6.24 8.87 -14.74
CA GLU A 30 7.17 7.86 -15.26
C GLU A 30 6.59 6.45 -15.05
N THR A 31 5.78 6.31 -14.01
CA THR A 31 5.25 5.04 -13.53
C THR A 31 3.76 5.16 -13.25
N PHE A 32 3.07 4.04 -13.15
CA PHE A 32 1.65 4.04 -12.77
C PHE A 32 1.41 4.60 -11.36
N ASN A 33 2.36 4.45 -10.43
CA ASN A 33 2.27 4.99 -9.07
C ASN A 33 2.29 6.53 -9.04
N ASP A 34 2.90 7.18 -10.03
CA ASP A 34 2.95 8.64 -10.11
C ASP A 34 1.60 9.29 -10.45
N LEU A 35 0.64 8.48 -10.92
CA LEU A 35 -0.67 8.95 -11.34
C LEU A 35 -1.58 9.34 -10.17
N PHE A 36 -1.42 8.72 -9.00
CA PHE A 36 -2.29 8.99 -7.85
C PHE A 36 -2.09 10.40 -7.31
N ASN A 37 -3.18 11.02 -6.84
CA ASN A 37 -3.22 12.38 -6.33
C ASN A 37 -4.20 12.50 -5.14
N GLU A 38 -4.02 11.64 -4.14
CA GLU A 38 -4.94 11.52 -3.00
C GLU A 38 -4.67 12.59 -1.92
N SER A 39 -3.49 12.59 -1.30
CA SER A 39 -3.16 13.56 -0.24
C SER A 39 -1.72 14.11 -0.29
N PRO A 40 -1.45 15.31 0.25
CA PRO A 40 -0.09 15.84 0.37
C PRO A 40 0.84 14.98 1.23
N LEU A 41 0.31 14.25 2.22
CA LEU A 41 1.08 13.36 3.09
C LEU A 41 1.57 12.14 2.31
N GLU A 42 0.68 11.49 1.56
CA GLU A 42 1.06 10.41 0.65
C GLU A 42 2.06 10.88 -0.39
N GLU A 43 1.89 12.08 -0.97
CA GLU A 43 2.85 12.60 -1.95
C GLU A 43 4.24 12.81 -1.36
N LYS A 44 4.33 13.32 -0.13
CA LYS A 44 5.60 13.50 0.57
C LYS A 44 6.30 12.16 0.79
N LEU A 45 5.56 11.17 1.28
CA LEU A 45 6.11 9.84 1.55
C LEU A 45 6.45 9.08 0.26
N TRP A 46 5.63 9.20 -0.78
CA TRP A 46 5.91 8.62 -2.11
C TRP A 46 7.19 9.18 -2.71
N ALA A 47 7.39 10.49 -2.65
CA ALA A 47 8.62 11.11 -3.15
C ALA A 47 9.87 10.57 -2.43
N ALA A 48 9.79 10.39 -1.10
CA ALA A 48 10.88 9.80 -0.32
C ALA A 48 11.13 8.33 -0.69
N MET A 49 10.08 7.52 -0.81
CA MET A 49 10.19 6.10 -1.23
C MET A 49 10.78 5.96 -2.63
N LYS A 50 10.28 6.74 -3.60
CA LYS A 50 10.73 6.69 -5.01
C LYS A 50 12.20 7.08 -5.16
N GLY A 51 12.73 7.92 -4.28
CA GLY A 51 14.15 8.30 -4.26
C GLY A 51 15.11 7.19 -3.84
N LEU A 52 14.62 6.10 -3.24
CA LEU A 52 15.45 4.97 -2.80
C LEU A 52 15.53 3.86 -3.85
N ALA A 53 16.73 3.38 -4.10
CA ALA A 53 16.99 2.31 -5.07
C ALA A 53 16.20 1.04 -4.73
N GLY A 54 15.45 0.52 -5.70
CA GLY A 54 14.73 -0.75 -5.60
C GLY A 54 13.34 -0.67 -4.95
N MET A 55 12.91 0.49 -4.43
CA MET A 55 11.57 0.65 -3.84
C MET A 55 10.45 0.58 -4.87
N GLU A 56 10.57 1.32 -5.98
CA GLU A 56 9.53 1.42 -6.99
C GLU A 56 8.92 0.08 -7.48
N PRO A 57 9.70 -0.98 -7.79
CA PRO A 57 9.12 -2.27 -8.18
C PRO A 57 8.45 -3.06 -7.03
N ALA A 58 8.75 -2.70 -5.79
CA ALA A 58 8.31 -3.37 -4.58
C ALA A 58 7.21 -2.60 -3.82
N VAL A 59 6.83 -1.40 -4.27
CA VAL A 59 5.82 -0.57 -3.62
C VAL A 59 4.65 -0.30 -4.57
N GLU A 60 3.42 -0.44 -4.08
CA GLU A 60 2.21 -0.06 -4.80
C GLU A 60 1.41 0.95 -4.00
N ARG A 61 1.09 2.09 -4.61
CA ARG A 61 0.14 3.07 -4.07
C ARG A 61 -1.30 2.62 -4.26
N GLN A 62 -2.17 2.97 -3.31
CA GLN A 62 -3.62 2.71 -3.42
C GLN A 62 -3.87 1.24 -3.81
N TYR A 63 -3.25 0.33 -3.05
CA TYR A 63 -3.28 -1.09 -3.34
C TYR A 63 -4.58 -1.69 -2.80
N GLY A 64 -5.44 -2.13 -3.71
CA GLY A 64 -6.67 -2.83 -3.36
C GLY A 64 -6.36 -4.23 -2.87
N TRP A 65 -6.44 -4.45 -1.56
CA TRP A 65 -6.07 -5.73 -0.97
C TRP A 65 -7.09 -6.82 -1.39
N PRO A 66 -6.65 -7.89 -2.08
CA PRO A 66 -7.58 -8.79 -2.77
C PRO A 66 -8.30 -9.80 -1.85
N GLU A 67 -7.79 -10.02 -0.64
CA GLU A 67 -8.26 -11.05 0.29
C GLU A 67 -9.35 -10.57 1.25
N SER A 68 -9.57 -9.27 1.35
CA SER A 68 -10.63 -8.73 2.20
C SER A 68 -11.99 -8.77 1.49
N ARG A 69 -13.00 -9.30 2.19
CA ARG A 69 -14.41 -9.19 1.77
C ARG A 69 -14.89 -7.73 1.81
N GLN A 70 -14.27 -6.91 2.65
CA GLN A 70 -14.40 -5.44 2.63
C GLN A 70 -13.36 -4.91 1.64
N ARG A 71 -13.68 -3.94 0.78
CA ARG A 71 -12.67 -3.39 -0.15
C ARG A 71 -11.74 -2.47 0.62
N TYR A 72 -10.58 -2.98 1.06
CA TYR A 72 -9.55 -2.17 1.69
C TYR A 72 -8.56 -1.70 0.64
N TRP A 73 -8.27 -0.41 0.66
CA TRP A 73 -7.27 0.25 -0.15
C TRP A 73 -6.18 0.70 0.80
N LEU A 74 -4.97 0.21 0.57
CA LEU A 74 -3.81 0.59 1.34
C LEU A 74 -3.17 1.81 0.68
N ASP A 75 -2.80 2.83 1.45
CA ASP A 75 -2.11 4.01 0.89
C ASP A 75 -0.85 3.55 0.16
N PHE A 76 -0.06 2.69 0.82
CA PHE A 76 1.08 1.99 0.23
C PHE A 76 1.13 0.52 0.68
N ALA A 77 1.33 -0.37 -0.28
CA ALA A 77 1.71 -1.76 -0.02
C ALA A 77 3.18 -1.97 -0.39
N ILE A 78 4.02 -2.28 0.58
CA ILE A 78 5.42 -2.66 0.36
C ILE A 78 5.51 -4.19 0.40
N PHE A 79 6.00 -4.77 -0.68
CA PHE A 79 6.16 -6.21 -0.80
C PHE A 79 7.55 -6.63 -0.35
N CYS A 80 7.59 -7.52 0.66
CA CYS A 80 8.84 -8.08 1.19
C CYS A 80 8.85 -9.60 0.96
N THR A 81 10.00 -10.24 1.13
CA THR A 81 10.11 -11.70 0.99
C THR A 81 9.43 -12.46 2.14
N GLY A 82 9.39 -11.85 3.34
CA GLY A 82 8.67 -12.35 4.51
C GLY A 82 7.25 -11.77 4.59
N LYS A 83 7.06 -10.71 5.39
CA LYS A 83 5.77 -10.04 5.57
C LYS A 83 5.68 -8.77 4.75
N ASN A 84 4.61 -8.60 3.99
CA ASN A 84 4.33 -7.32 3.34
C ASN A 84 4.01 -6.25 4.40
N ILE A 85 4.18 -4.99 4.04
CA ILE A 85 3.96 -3.85 4.93
C ILE A 85 2.83 -3.01 4.36
N ASP A 86 1.83 -2.77 5.19
CA ASP A 86 0.78 -1.78 5.01
C ASP A 86 1.29 -0.46 5.60
N VAL A 87 1.56 0.53 4.76
CA VAL A 87 1.99 1.85 5.19
C VAL A 87 0.89 2.86 4.92
N GLU A 88 0.39 3.48 5.98
CA GLU A 88 -0.75 4.41 5.97
C GLU A 88 -0.31 5.80 6.42
N THR A 89 -0.87 6.82 5.78
CA THR A 89 -0.70 8.21 6.22
C THR A 89 -1.98 8.68 6.88
N ASP A 90 -1.87 9.20 8.10
CA ASP A 90 -3.00 9.63 8.89
C ASP A 90 -2.93 11.15 9.08
N GLY A 91 -3.85 11.87 8.44
CA GLY A 91 -3.93 13.32 8.63
C GLY A 91 -4.54 13.65 9.99
N ASP A 92 -4.10 14.75 10.61
CA ASP A 92 -4.58 15.22 11.92
C ASP A 92 -6.11 15.51 11.99
N ALA A 93 -6.81 15.44 10.85
CA ALA A 93 -8.21 15.81 10.72
C ALA A 93 -9.22 14.67 11.03
N TYR A 94 -8.77 13.43 11.21
CA TYR A 94 -9.66 12.32 11.55
C TYR A 94 -9.13 11.58 12.79
N HIS A 95 -10.01 10.88 13.52
CA HIS A 95 -9.71 9.98 14.66
C HIS A 95 -9.74 10.49 16.11
N LEU A 96 -10.33 11.66 16.41
CA LEU A 96 -10.75 11.92 17.81
C LEU A 96 -12.12 11.32 18.17
N ALA A 97 -12.92 10.93 17.17
CA ALA A 97 -14.16 10.19 17.42
C ALA A 97 -13.84 8.73 17.75
N GLU A 98 -14.25 8.27 18.93
CA GLU A 98 -14.01 6.90 19.45
C GLU A 98 -14.34 5.78 18.43
N LYS A 99 -15.36 6.00 17.58
CA LYS A 99 -15.75 5.06 16.52
C LYS A 99 -14.67 4.89 15.44
N ALA A 100 -13.98 5.95 15.06
CA ALA A 100 -12.93 5.91 14.05
C ALA A 100 -11.70 5.15 14.60
N VAL A 101 -11.27 5.48 15.82
CA VAL A 101 -10.19 4.75 16.52
C VAL A 101 -10.48 3.26 16.63
N LYS A 102 -11.71 2.88 16.97
CA LYS A 102 -12.11 1.46 17.03
C LYS A 102 -12.09 0.79 15.65
N ALA A 103 -12.39 1.52 14.58
CA ALA A 103 -12.35 1.00 13.22
C ALA A 103 -10.90 0.78 12.76
N ASP A 104 -9.99 1.72 13.00
CA ASP A 104 -8.57 1.56 12.66
C ASP A 104 -7.95 0.40 13.41
N LYS A 105 -8.16 0.32 14.74
CA LYS A 105 -7.66 -0.81 15.53
C LYS A 105 -8.14 -2.17 15.01
N LYS A 106 -9.38 -2.24 14.53
CA LYS A 106 -9.91 -3.47 13.91
C LYS A 106 -9.23 -3.76 12.57
N ARG A 107 -8.97 -2.73 11.76
CA ARG A 107 -8.26 -2.85 10.48
C ARG A 107 -6.83 -3.33 10.71
N ASP A 108 -6.09 -2.70 11.62
CA ASP A 108 -4.71 -3.04 11.92
C ASP A 108 -4.59 -4.48 12.43
N ASN A 109 -5.44 -4.86 13.39
CA ASN A 109 -5.48 -6.23 13.90
C ASN A 109 -5.78 -7.25 12.79
N PHE A 110 -6.64 -6.89 11.83
CA PHE A 110 -6.96 -7.77 10.71
C PHE A 110 -5.79 -7.90 9.73
N MET A 111 -5.09 -6.82 9.43
CA MET A 111 -3.90 -6.83 8.59
C MET A 111 -2.77 -7.66 9.22
N VAL A 112 -2.52 -7.45 10.52
CA VAL A 112 -1.54 -8.23 11.29
C VAL A 112 -1.89 -9.71 11.33
N ALA A 113 -3.16 -10.06 11.60
CA ALA A 113 -3.64 -11.44 11.57
C ALA A 113 -3.52 -12.08 10.19
N SER A 114 -3.53 -11.27 9.13
CA SER A 114 -3.35 -11.69 7.74
C SER A 114 -1.88 -11.73 7.29
N GLY A 115 -0.94 -11.55 8.22
CA GLY A 115 0.50 -11.68 7.96
C GLY A 115 1.17 -10.41 7.44
N TRP A 116 0.54 -9.25 7.56
CA TRP A 116 1.14 -7.96 7.22
C TRP A 116 1.75 -7.29 8.45
N SER A 117 2.82 -6.52 8.25
CA SER A 117 3.20 -5.46 9.20
C SER A 117 2.38 -4.21 8.88
N VAL A 118 2.05 -3.41 9.89
CA VAL A 118 1.33 -2.14 9.71
C VAL A 118 2.20 -1.02 10.26
N ALA A 119 2.41 0.03 9.47
CA ALA A 119 3.06 1.26 9.89
C ALA A 119 2.16 2.44 9.53
N ARG A 120 1.80 3.25 10.50
CA ARG A 120 0.95 4.43 10.30
C ARG A 120 1.70 5.67 10.74
N TYR A 121 1.67 6.71 9.91
CA TYR A 121 2.37 7.95 10.16
C TYR A 121 1.41 9.13 10.17
N THR A 122 1.36 9.83 11.29
CA THR A 122 0.61 11.08 11.46
C THR A 122 1.25 12.24 10.68
N THR A 123 0.53 13.35 10.50
CA THR A 123 1.11 14.58 9.95
C THR A 123 2.37 15.01 10.72
N ASP A 124 2.32 14.93 12.05
CA ASP A 124 3.41 15.36 12.93
C ASP A 124 4.66 14.48 12.77
N GLU A 125 4.49 13.17 12.65
CA GLU A 125 5.59 12.25 12.35
C GLU A 125 6.17 12.53 10.96
N LEU A 126 5.31 12.72 9.95
CA LEU A 126 5.74 13.01 8.59
C LEU A 126 6.40 14.39 8.42
N ARG A 127 6.46 15.24 9.46
CA ARG A 127 7.36 16.42 9.44
C ARG A 127 8.81 15.98 9.29
N ASP A 128 9.19 14.87 9.91
CA ASP A 128 10.50 14.21 9.81
C ASP A 128 10.39 12.93 8.96
N VAL A 129 10.29 13.12 7.64
CA VAL A 129 10.11 12.01 6.70
C VAL A 129 11.30 11.05 6.68
N ASP A 130 12.51 11.54 6.96
CA ASP A 130 13.72 10.72 6.97
C ASP A 130 13.64 9.68 8.10
N ARG A 131 13.20 10.10 9.30
CA ARG A 131 12.93 9.17 10.40
C ARG A 131 11.85 8.14 10.06
N CYS A 132 10.78 8.55 9.39
CA CYS A 132 9.75 7.60 8.94
C CYS A 132 10.33 6.59 7.94
N MET A 133 11.16 7.05 7.01
CA MET A 133 11.84 6.17 6.04
C MET A 133 12.82 5.21 6.72
N ASP A 134 13.54 5.63 7.76
CA ASP A 134 14.41 4.74 8.54
C ASP A 134 13.61 3.62 9.22
N GLN A 135 12.43 3.94 9.77
CA GLN A 135 11.54 2.95 10.36
C GLN A 135 10.98 1.98 9.31
N ILE A 136 10.63 2.48 8.13
CA ILE A 136 10.20 1.65 6.99
C ILE A 136 11.33 0.72 6.56
N ALA A 137 12.55 1.24 6.39
CA ALA A 137 13.73 0.46 6.02
C ALA A 137 14.05 -0.62 7.06
N GLN A 138 13.96 -0.30 8.35
CA GLN A 138 14.12 -1.26 9.43
C GLN A 138 13.05 -2.37 9.35
N THR A 139 11.79 -2.00 9.10
CA THR A 139 10.69 -2.96 8.96
C THR A 139 10.87 -3.85 7.74
N ILE A 140 11.31 -3.30 6.60
CA ILE A 140 11.67 -4.05 5.40
C ILE A 140 12.75 -5.09 5.72
N SER A 141 13.81 -4.68 6.42
CA SER A 141 14.91 -5.56 6.81
C SER A 141 14.43 -6.70 7.73
N GLN A 142 13.63 -6.38 8.75
CA GLN A 142 13.01 -7.37 9.64
C GLN A 142 12.09 -8.34 8.90
N ASN A 143 11.48 -7.88 7.81
CA ASN A 143 10.58 -8.66 6.97
C ASN A 143 11.30 -9.36 5.79
N GLY A 144 12.63 -9.49 5.83
CA GLY A 144 13.41 -10.28 4.87
C GLY A 144 13.82 -9.52 3.60
N GLY A 145 13.69 -8.20 3.58
CA GLY A 145 14.04 -7.36 2.44
C GLY A 145 12.93 -7.27 1.37
N LEU A 146 13.11 -6.35 0.42
CA LEU A 146 12.16 -6.13 -0.67
C LEU A 146 12.02 -7.37 -1.56
N ALA A 147 10.79 -7.68 -1.94
CA ALA A 147 10.50 -8.69 -2.95
C ALA A 147 10.78 -8.11 -4.35
N HIS A 148 11.36 -8.92 -5.23
CA HIS A 148 11.53 -8.54 -6.62
C HIS A 148 10.19 -8.70 -7.36
N SER A 149 9.98 -7.89 -8.41
CA SER A 149 8.81 -8.04 -9.27
C SER A 149 8.77 -9.46 -9.86
N GLY A 150 7.72 -10.23 -9.51
CA GLY A 150 7.55 -11.63 -9.91
C GLY A 150 7.82 -12.69 -8.83
N SER A 151 8.47 -12.32 -7.70
CA SER A 151 8.72 -13.24 -6.58
C SER A 151 7.64 -13.21 -5.49
N VAL A 152 6.65 -12.30 -5.60
CA VAL A 152 5.50 -12.29 -4.68
C VAL A 152 4.61 -13.47 -5.07
N PRO A 153 4.45 -14.49 -4.21
CA PRO A 153 3.53 -15.58 -4.50
C PRO A 153 2.16 -14.99 -4.80
N ARG A 154 1.50 -15.45 -5.87
CA ARG A 154 0.04 -15.38 -5.91
C ARG A 154 -0.42 -16.07 -4.63
N VAL A 155 -0.82 -15.30 -3.62
CA VAL A 155 -1.54 -15.88 -2.49
C VAL A 155 -2.84 -16.38 -3.08
N VAL A 156 -2.87 -17.66 -3.42
CA VAL A 156 -4.08 -18.36 -3.83
C VAL A 156 -4.90 -18.47 -2.54
N PRO A 157 -6.10 -17.89 -2.46
CA PRO A 157 -6.87 -17.90 -1.23
C PRO A 157 -7.11 -19.35 -0.81
N ARG A 158 -6.48 -19.80 0.28
CA ARG A 158 -6.93 -21.02 0.95
C ARG A 158 -8.18 -20.63 1.72
N HIS A 159 -9.33 -20.74 1.07
CA HIS A 159 -10.58 -20.80 1.82
C HIS A 159 -10.48 -22.00 2.77
N PRO A 160 -10.74 -21.83 4.08
CA PRO A 160 -11.01 -22.97 4.93
C PRO A 160 -12.22 -23.67 4.30
N LYS A 161 -12.03 -24.92 3.86
CA LYS A 161 -13.15 -25.75 3.41
C LYS A 161 -14.12 -25.81 4.58
N ASN A 162 -15.35 -25.33 4.39
CA ASN A 162 -16.43 -25.56 5.33
C ASN A 162 -16.58 -27.08 5.51
N SER A 163 -16.09 -27.61 6.63
CA SER A 163 -16.48 -28.92 7.12
C SER A 163 -17.88 -28.80 7.71
N GLN A 164 -18.89 -28.65 6.85
CA GLN A 164 -20.24 -29.03 7.24
C GLN A 164 -20.32 -30.55 7.12
N GLY A 165 -20.01 -31.20 8.24
CA GLY A 165 -20.42 -32.57 8.49
C GLY A 165 -21.94 -32.64 8.40
N ARG A 166 -22.41 -33.39 7.42
CA ARG A 166 -23.80 -33.82 7.28
C ARG A 166 -24.06 -34.79 8.43
N LEU A 167 -24.80 -34.34 9.44
CA LEU A 167 -25.45 -35.26 10.37
C LEU A 167 -26.79 -35.67 9.73
N LEU A 168 -26.98 -36.98 9.71
CA LEU A 168 -28.14 -37.73 9.23
C LEU A 168 -29.41 -37.33 9.98
#